data_AF-A0A7E5W9Y5-F1
#
_entry.id   AF-A0A7E5W9Y5-F1
#
_cell.length_a   1.000
_cell.length_b   1.000
_cell.length_c   1.000
_cell.angle_alpha   90.00
_cell.angle_beta   90.00
_cell.angle_gamma   90.00
#
_symmetry.space_group_name_H-M   'P 1'
#
loop_
_entity.id
_entity.type
_entity.pdbx_description
1 polymer ?
#
loop_
_entity_poly.entity_id
_entity_poly.type
_entity_poly.pdbx_seq_one_letter_code
_entity_poly.pdbx_strand_id
1 'polypeptide(L)'
;WLLGTRCGTRISVVGHARGCRRARGGGGWAAARDAGSVVLALGRVPAGSQCRSDRGARWSCVERVWSDVCEMRLSLVLLWLGAAAACGPSRGYTRRQGARRITPLVFGQHDPNISENKNTASGPPEGRITRDDERFKDLVPNYNPDIDFRDDEGTGADRLMTQRCKEKLNTLAISVMNQWPGVRLRVIEGWDEENSHLEQSLHYEGRAVDLTTSDRDRSKYGMLARLAVEAGFDWVFYESRSYIHCSVKTESSVGTGAGCFPEGSMVYTENGPRDIATIQKGDRVLAASDDGKMIYSEVLTFIDRDPNTTRQFIEVTAENGVTITTTPSHLLLLAAADGWRESFAANVEVGDVLLTRGSADVFRPSRVVSTRMTSRRGVFAPLTKAGTIIVDDALASCYALVRSHSLAHAAMAPLRWLAGWGAAGAAGAAGAAGSPRGVHWYASALYSVGDFVLPASYRYR
;
A
#
# COMPACT_ATOMS: atom_id res chain seq x y z
N TRP A 1 12.40 6.63 29.25
CA TRP A 1 13.87 6.58 29.16
C TRP A 1 14.27 5.32 28.41
N LEU A 2 15.28 5.42 27.53
CA LEU A 2 15.44 4.53 26.38
C LEU A 2 16.09 3.16 26.69
N LEU A 3 15.54 2.10 26.09
CA LEU A 3 16.23 0.84 25.85
C LEU A 3 16.70 0.80 24.38
N GLY A 4 17.90 1.30 24.13
CA GLY A 4 18.51 1.34 22.79
C GLY A 4 19.51 0.21 22.55
N THR A 5 19.05 -0.90 21.96
CA THR A 5 19.92 -2.02 21.55
C THR A 5 20.55 -1.78 20.18
N ARG A 6 21.74 -1.15 20.15
CA ARG A 6 22.56 -1.07 18.93
C ARG A 6 23.23 -2.43 18.65
N CYS A 7 22.76 -3.16 17.65
CA CYS A 7 23.43 -4.35 17.15
C CYS A 7 24.53 -3.95 16.13
N GLY A 8 25.80 -4.00 16.56
CA GLY A 8 26.96 -3.67 15.72
C GLY A 8 27.80 -4.90 15.39
N THR A 9 27.47 -5.60 14.31
CA THR A 9 28.15 -6.84 13.91
C THR A 9 29.53 -6.56 13.29
N ARG A 10 30.61 -6.67 14.08
CA ARG A 10 31.98 -6.74 13.54
C ARG A 10 32.28 -8.17 13.09
N ILE A 11 32.49 -8.35 11.79
CA ILE A 11 32.97 -9.61 11.21
C ILE A 11 34.51 -9.61 11.28
N SER A 12 35.07 -10.34 12.24
CA SER A 12 36.51 -10.63 12.27
C SER A 12 36.81 -11.90 11.49
N VAL A 13 37.51 -11.75 10.35
CA VAL A 13 38.05 -12.90 9.61
C VAL A 13 39.38 -13.30 10.22
N VAL A 14 39.42 -14.42 10.94
CA VAL A 14 40.66 -15.00 11.48
C VAL A 14 41.00 -16.25 10.68
N GLY A 15 42.11 -16.18 9.92
CA GLY A 15 42.61 -17.29 9.12
C GLY A 15 43.12 -18.45 9.99
N HIS A 16 42.80 -19.68 9.60
CA HIS A 16 43.32 -20.89 10.22
C HIS A 16 44.76 -21.18 9.76
N ALA A 17 45.72 -21.15 10.69
CA ALA A 17 46.99 -21.86 10.53
C ALA A 17 46.89 -23.25 11.20
N ARG A 18 47.26 -24.32 10.49
CA ARG A 18 47.37 -25.68 11.04
C ARG A 18 48.80 -25.92 11.53
N GLY A 19 48.99 -26.42 12.76
CA GLY A 19 50.32 -26.84 13.22
C GLY A 19 50.37 -27.47 14.62
N CYS A 20 50.63 -28.78 14.67
CA CYS A 20 51.14 -29.56 15.81
C CYS A 20 50.27 -29.82 17.07
N ARG A 21 50.44 -31.04 17.63
CA ARG A 21 49.74 -31.56 18.83
C ARG A 21 50.73 -31.83 19.98
N ARG A 22 50.30 -31.58 21.22
CA ARG A 22 50.55 -32.31 22.50
C ARG A 22 50.29 -31.34 23.68
N ALA A 23 50.00 -31.75 24.91
CA ALA A 23 49.21 -32.87 25.45
C ALA A 23 49.12 -32.69 27.00
N ARG A 24 47.92 -32.89 27.59
CA ARG A 24 47.63 -33.01 29.05
C ARG A 24 47.96 -31.82 29.97
N GLY A 25 47.19 -31.71 31.06
CA GLY A 25 47.48 -30.89 32.25
C GLY A 25 46.27 -30.07 32.66
N GLY A 26 45.78 -30.23 33.89
CA GLY A 26 44.58 -29.52 34.39
C GLY A 26 44.87 -28.58 35.54
N GLY A 27 43.84 -27.83 35.96
CA GLY A 27 43.72 -27.23 37.29
C GLY A 27 43.93 -25.72 37.40
N GLY A 28 43.22 -25.11 38.35
CA GLY A 28 43.70 -23.92 39.08
C GLY A 28 43.05 -22.58 38.74
N TRP A 29 42.27 -22.07 39.69
CA TRP A 29 41.64 -20.75 39.74
C TRP A 29 42.62 -19.55 39.93
N ALA A 30 42.07 -18.35 39.72
CA ALA A 30 42.27 -17.09 40.50
C ALA A 30 43.18 -15.95 39.98
N ALA A 31 42.49 -14.86 39.58
CA ALA A 31 42.59 -13.47 40.10
C ALA A 31 43.82 -12.54 39.87
N ALA A 32 43.50 -11.24 39.95
CA ALA A 32 44.36 -10.03 39.96
C ALA A 32 45.07 -9.64 38.64
N ARG A 33 45.43 -8.38 38.37
CA ARG A 33 44.92 -7.00 38.60
C ARG A 33 46.03 -6.05 38.07
N ASP A 34 45.67 -4.85 37.62
CA ASP A 34 46.59 -3.71 37.37
C ASP A 34 47.71 -3.93 36.31
N ALA A 35 48.43 -2.92 35.81
CA ALA A 35 48.11 -1.55 35.38
C ALA A 35 49.34 -1.05 34.55
N GLY A 36 49.20 0.04 33.77
CA GLY A 36 50.37 0.79 33.27
C GLY A 36 50.34 1.23 31.81
N SER A 37 50.32 2.54 31.59
CA SER A 37 50.64 3.16 30.29
C SER A 37 52.15 3.27 30.10
N VAL A 38 52.66 3.12 28.88
CA VAL A 38 53.91 3.77 28.43
C VAL A 38 53.74 4.32 27.02
N VAL A 39 54.20 5.56 26.84
CA VAL A 39 54.22 6.35 25.60
C VAL A 39 55.57 6.19 24.91
N LEU A 40 55.61 6.18 23.57
CA LEU A 40 56.71 6.64 22.69
C LEU A 40 56.24 6.46 21.23
N ALA A 41 56.59 7.25 20.21
CA ALA A 41 57.04 8.63 20.02
C ALA A 41 57.33 8.74 18.50
N LEU A 42 57.09 9.90 17.89
CA LEU A 42 57.33 10.12 16.45
C LEU A 42 58.82 10.44 16.17
N GLY A 43 59.36 9.92 15.06
CA GLY A 43 60.69 10.27 14.52
C GLY A 43 60.65 10.52 13.01
N ARG A 44 61.23 11.64 12.55
CA ARG A 44 61.19 12.10 11.14
C ARG A 44 62.42 11.64 10.33
N VAL A 45 62.15 11.22 9.09
CA VAL A 45 62.73 11.71 7.79
C VAL A 45 63.89 12.74 7.93
N PRO A 46 65.05 12.53 7.27
CA PRO A 46 65.26 13.17 5.96
C PRO A 46 66.03 12.37 4.88
N ALA A 47 65.99 12.92 3.66
CA ALA A 47 66.50 12.38 2.40
C ALA A 47 68.00 12.64 2.16
N GLY A 48 68.55 12.03 1.11
CA GLY A 48 69.89 12.36 0.58
C GLY A 48 70.42 11.38 -0.44
N SER A 49 70.18 11.63 -1.73
CA SER A 49 70.75 10.85 -2.84
C SER A 49 72.18 11.28 -3.17
N GLN A 50 73.04 10.33 -3.54
CA GLN A 50 74.06 10.52 -4.59
C GLN A 50 74.70 9.19 -5.00
N CYS A 51 74.73 8.93 -6.32
CA CYS A 51 75.41 7.77 -6.90
C CYS A 51 76.88 8.10 -7.21
N ARG A 52 77.76 7.10 -7.07
CA ARG A 52 79.05 7.06 -7.79
C ARG A 52 79.11 5.81 -8.66
N SER A 53 79.66 5.98 -9.86
CA SER A 53 79.85 4.96 -10.89
C SER A 53 81.34 4.70 -11.09
N ASP A 54 81.73 3.43 -11.24
CA ASP A 54 82.72 2.92 -12.22
C ASP A 54 83.10 1.45 -11.90
N ARG A 55 83.44 0.56 -12.85
CA ARG A 55 83.10 0.46 -14.29
C ARG A 55 83.49 -0.96 -14.82
N GLY A 56 82.84 -1.42 -15.90
CA GLY A 56 83.15 -2.65 -16.66
C GLY A 56 82.22 -3.83 -16.34
N ALA A 57 81.70 -4.63 -17.27
CA ALA A 57 81.90 -4.81 -18.73
C ALA A 57 80.70 -5.63 -19.31
N ARG A 58 80.37 -5.75 -20.62
CA ARG A 58 80.91 -5.24 -21.91
C ARG A 58 79.85 -5.41 -23.05
N TRP A 59 79.97 -4.60 -24.12
CA TRP A 59 79.51 -4.79 -25.53
C TRP A 59 78.03 -5.09 -25.94
N SER A 60 77.37 -4.01 -26.39
CA SER A 60 76.70 -3.81 -27.72
C SER A 60 75.32 -4.40 -28.10
N CYS A 61 74.65 -3.64 -29.00
CA CYS A 61 73.38 -3.87 -29.73
C CYS A 61 72.10 -3.76 -28.88
N VAL A 62 71.46 -2.58 -28.81
CA VAL A 62 70.51 -2.04 -29.83
C VAL A 62 69.23 -2.88 -29.93
N GLU A 63 68.29 -2.63 -29.03
CA GLU A 63 67.08 -1.88 -29.41
C GLU A 63 66.42 -1.23 -28.18
N ARG A 64 65.58 -0.22 -28.43
CA ARG A 64 64.93 0.63 -27.42
C ARG A 64 63.42 0.44 -27.53
N VAL A 65 62.68 0.61 -26.43
CA VAL A 65 61.24 0.30 -26.27
C VAL A 65 60.99 -1.21 -26.06
N TRP A 66 59.87 -1.55 -25.41
CA TRP A 66 59.46 -2.90 -24.93
C TRP A 66 60.04 -3.37 -23.58
N SER A 67 59.76 -2.63 -22.49
CA SER A 67 59.84 -3.20 -21.12
C SER A 67 58.69 -2.82 -20.16
N ASP A 68 57.82 -1.85 -20.48
CA ASP A 68 56.76 -1.41 -19.54
C ASP A 68 55.36 -2.01 -19.82
N VAL A 69 55.21 -2.83 -20.87
CA VAL A 69 53.91 -3.41 -21.26
C VAL A 69 53.67 -4.81 -20.65
N CYS A 70 54.70 -5.48 -20.14
CA CYS A 70 54.59 -6.84 -19.60
C CYS A 70 54.11 -6.91 -18.14
N GLU A 71 54.58 -6.04 -17.24
CA GLU A 71 54.19 -6.10 -15.81
C GLU A 71 52.72 -5.69 -15.56
N MET A 72 52.20 -4.73 -16.33
CA MET A 72 50.78 -4.38 -16.28
C MET A 72 49.86 -5.49 -16.82
N ARG A 73 50.35 -6.34 -17.73
CA ARG A 73 49.56 -7.46 -18.28
C ARG A 73 49.54 -8.69 -17.38
N LEU A 74 50.63 -8.97 -16.66
CA LEU A 74 50.67 -10.08 -15.69
C LEU A 74 49.73 -9.81 -14.50
N SER A 75 49.70 -8.56 -14.01
CA SER A 75 48.79 -8.09 -12.96
C SER A 75 47.31 -8.27 -13.33
N LEU A 76 46.95 -7.96 -14.59
CA LEU A 76 45.59 -8.15 -15.13
C LEU A 76 45.23 -9.64 -15.26
N VAL A 77 46.14 -10.49 -15.74
CA VAL A 77 45.89 -11.94 -15.85
C VAL A 77 45.70 -12.60 -14.47
N LEU A 78 46.45 -12.17 -13.44
CA LEU A 78 46.27 -12.67 -12.06
C LEU A 78 44.94 -12.21 -11.44
N LEU A 79 44.46 -11.01 -11.77
CA LEU A 79 43.11 -10.53 -11.40
C LEU A 79 42.00 -11.37 -12.03
N TRP A 80 42.18 -11.83 -13.28
CA TRP A 80 41.23 -12.74 -13.95
C TRP A 80 41.31 -14.19 -13.44
N LEU A 81 42.49 -14.68 -13.05
CA LEU A 81 42.63 -16.00 -12.41
C LEU A 81 42.04 -16.02 -10.99
N GLY A 82 42.06 -14.91 -10.25
CA GLY A 82 41.36 -14.77 -8.97
C GLY A 82 39.84 -14.93 -9.09
N ALA A 83 39.24 -14.54 -10.22
CA ALA A 83 37.82 -14.74 -10.50
C ALA A 83 37.46 -16.20 -10.85
N ALA A 84 38.42 -16.98 -11.37
CA ALA A 84 38.20 -18.38 -11.77
C ALA A 84 38.16 -19.38 -10.60
N ALA A 85 38.62 -18.99 -9.41
CA ALA A 85 38.55 -19.82 -8.20
C ALA A 85 37.18 -19.77 -7.48
N ALA A 86 36.21 -19.01 -8.01
CA ALA A 86 34.87 -18.84 -7.44
C ALA A 86 33.81 -19.80 -8.01
N CYS A 87 34.21 -21.01 -8.44
CA CYS A 87 33.29 -22.04 -8.96
C CYS A 87 33.40 -23.38 -8.24
N GLY A 88 32.99 -23.39 -6.98
CA GLY A 88 32.30 -24.53 -6.39
C GLY A 88 30.93 -24.05 -5.90
N PRO A 89 29.79 -24.63 -6.34
CA PRO A 89 28.48 -24.17 -5.91
C PRO A 89 28.31 -24.51 -4.42
N SER A 90 28.55 -23.52 -3.55
CA SER A 90 28.14 -23.61 -2.17
C SER A 90 26.63 -23.84 -2.12
N ARG A 91 26.18 -24.72 -1.22
CA ARG A 91 24.73 -24.88 -0.97
C ARG A 91 24.22 -23.58 -0.37
N GLY A 92 23.72 -22.70 -1.24
CA GLY A 92 23.16 -21.42 -0.85
C GLY A 92 22.07 -21.64 0.18
N TYR A 93 22.25 -21.07 1.38
CA TYR A 93 21.22 -21.06 2.43
C TYR A 93 20.12 -20.05 2.11
N THR A 94 19.70 -19.99 0.85
CA THR A 94 18.40 -19.44 0.48
C THR A 94 17.34 -20.35 1.08
N ARG A 95 16.82 -19.98 2.26
CA ARG A 95 15.43 -20.33 2.58
C ARG A 95 14.59 -19.78 1.43
N ARG A 96 14.21 -20.63 0.47
CA ARG A 96 13.01 -20.36 -0.32
C ARG A 96 11.94 -20.02 0.70
N GLN A 97 11.33 -18.84 0.60
CA GLN A 97 10.07 -18.61 1.30
C GLN A 97 9.16 -19.72 0.79
N GLY A 98 8.76 -20.63 1.68
CA GLY A 98 7.81 -21.66 1.31
C GLY A 98 6.56 -20.95 0.78
N ALA A 99 5.97 -21.47 -0.31
CA ALA A 99 4.67 -21.01 -0.74
C ALA A 99 3.75 -20.98 0.50
N ARG A 100 3.03 -19.87 0.69
CA ARG A 100 2.08 -19.74 1.80
C ARG A 100 1.19 -20.97 1.77
N ARG A 101 1.01 -21.66 2.90
CA ARG A 101 0.19 -22.88 2.93
C ARG A 101 -1.26 -22.48 2.71
N ILE A 102 -1.74 -22.70 1.49
CA ILE A 102 -3.12 -22.48 1.07
C ILE A 102 -3.96 -23.59 1.69
N THR A 103 -4.61 -23.31 2.82
CA THR A 103 -5.48 -24.28 3.51
C THR A 103 -6.91 -24.14 2.99
N PRO A 104 -7.53 -25.20 2.45
CA PRO A 104 -8.91 -25.14 1.99
C PRO A 104 -9.87 -24.81 3.13
N LEU A 105 -10.97 -24.11 2.83
CA LEU A 105 -12.07 -23.91 3.78
C LEU A 105 -12.83 -25.22 4.00
N VAL A 106 -13.35 -25.39 5.21
CA VAL A 106 -14.23 -26.50 5.59
C VAL A 106 -15.69 -26.11 5.30
N PHE A 107 -16.55 -27.09 5.01
CA PHE A 107 -17.99 -26.86 4.88
C PHE A 107 -18.57 -26.16 6.12
N GLY A 108 -19.35 -25.10 5.92
CA GLY A 108 -19.88 -24.25 7.00
C GLY A 108 -18.88 -23.20 7.52
N GLN A 109 -17.67 -23.10 6.98
CA GLN A 109 -16.70 -22.05 7.32
C GLN A 109 -16.86 -20.83 6.41
N HIS A 110 -16.81 -19.64 6.99
CA HIS A 110 -16.61 -18.38 6.27
C HIS A 110 -15.31 -17.66 6.68
N ASP A 111 -14.75 -16.88 5.76
CA ASP A 111 -13.53 -16.08 5.90
C ASP A 111 -13.81 -14.67 5.33
N PRO A 112 -13.69 -13.58 6.12
CA PRO A 112 -13.34 -13.56 7.54
C PRO A 112 -14.42 -14.20 8.45
N ASN A 113 -14.03 -14.62 9.66
CA ASN A 113 -14.93 -15.28 10.63
C ASN A 113 -15.88 -14.30 11.35
N ILE A 114 -16.70 -13.59 10.56
CA ILE A 114 -17.72 -12.63 10.95
C ILE A 114 -18.90 -12.75 9.97
N SER A 115 -20.07 -12.21 10.34
CA SER A 115 -21.22 -12.12 9.43
C SER A 115 -20.92 -11.20 8.25
N GLU A 116 -21.34 -11.64 7.06
CA GLU A 116 -21.22 -10.95 5.76
C GLU A 116 -21.58 -9.46 5.81
N ASN A 117 -22.75 -9.15 6.34
CA ASN A 117 -23.34 -7.79 6.32
C ASN A 117 -22.66 -6.83 7.32
N LYS A 118 -21.56 -7.22 7.97
CA LYS A 118 -20.73 -6.30 8.79
C LYS A 118 -19.74 -5.55 7.91
N ASN A 119 -19.50 -4.27 8.22
CA ASN A 119 -18.58 -3.39 7.47
C ASN A 119 -17.13 -3.92 7.35
N THR A 120 -16.72 -4.84 8.21
CA THR A 120 -15.41 -5.51 8.19
C THR A 120 -15.36 -6.75 7.30
N ALA A 121 -16.49 -7.16 6.73
CA ALA A 121 -16.66 -8.15 5.66
C ALA A 121 -17.23 -7.42 4.42
N SER A 122 -18.28 -7.92 3.78
CA SER A 122 -18.92 -7.28 2.62
C SER A 122 -19.74 -6.04 2.98
N GLY A 123 -20.19 -5.88 4.23
CA GLY A 123 -20.99 -4.72 4.65
C GLY A 123 -22.47 -4.83 4.23
N PRO A 124 -23.34 -3.98 4.81
CA PRO A 124 -24.79 -4.14 4.71
C PRO A 124 -25.30 -4.03 3.26
N PRO A 125 -26.49 -4.59 2.98
CA PRO A 125 -27.22 -4.28 1.74
C PRO A 125 -27.61 -2.80 1.71
N GLU A 126 -27.39 -2.14 0.56
CA GLU A 126 -27.91 -0.79 0.28
C GLU A 126 -29.36 -0.82 -0.23
N GLY A 127 -29.88 -2.00 -0.61
CA GLY A 127 -31.24 -2.25 -1.06
C GLY A 127 -31.28 -2.81 -2.49
N ARG A 128 -32.22 -3.72 -2.78
CA ARG A 128 -32.38 -4.40 -4.07
C ARG A 128 -32.34 -3.45 -5.27
N ILE A 129 -31.56 -3.81 -6.27
CA ILE A 129 -31.52 -3.18 -7.60
C ILE A 129 -32.47 -3.97 -8.51
N THR A 130 -33.39 -3.28 -9.18
CA THR A 130 -34.24 -3.82 -10.27
C THR A 130 -33.81 -3.21 -11.61
N ARG A 131 -34.25 -3.76 -12.75
CA ARG A 131 -33.91 -3.23 -14.09
C ARG A 131 -34.29 -1.76 -14.31
N ASP A 132 -35.30 -1.28 -13.58
CA ASP A 132 -35.81 0.10 -13.65
C ASP A 132 -35.11 1.08 -12.69
N ASP A 133 -34.28 0.58 -11.76
CA ASP A 133 -33.52 1.41 -10.81
C ASP A 133 -32.39 2.17 -11.52
N GLU A 134 -32.10 3.41 -11.12
CA GLU A 134 -30.96 4.15 -11.64
C GLU A 134 -29.63 3.43 -11.36
N ARG A 135 -29.54 2.73 -10.21
CA ARG A 135 -28.36 1.95 -9.80
C ARG A 135 -28.10 0.74 -10.68
N PHE A 136 -29.07 0.30 -11.49
CA PHE A 136 -28.85 -0.78 -12.47
C PHE A 136 -27.78 -0.42 -13.50
N LYS A 137 -27.60 0.88 -13.79
CA LYS A 137 -26.58 1.40 -14.71
C LYS A 137 -25.14 1.19 -14.21
N ASP A 138 -24.97 0.98 -12.90
CA ASP A 138 -23.67 0.75 -12.27
C ASP A 138 -23.27 -0.75 -12.30
N LEU A 139 -24.21 -1.65 -12.61
CA LEU A 139 -23.92 -3.07 -12.84
C LEU A 139 -23.30 -3.25 -14.24
N VAL A 140 -22.19 -3.97 -14.27
CA VAL A 140 -21.43 -4.23 -15.51
C VAL A 140 -21.52 -5.71 -15.88
N PRO A 141 -21.84 -6.05 -17.14
CA PRO A 141 -21.84 -7.44 -17.58
C PRO A 141 -20.41 -7.99 -17.63
N ASN A 142 -20.24 -9.25 -17.24
CA ASN A 142 -18.99 -9.99 -17.38
C ASN A 142 -19.07 -11.02 -18.53
N TYR A 143 -18.24 -10.80 -19.55
CA TYR A 143 -18.11 -11.65 -20.74
C TYR A 143 -16.73 -12.33 -20.82
N ASN A 144 -16.08 -12.55 -19.67
CA ASN A 144 -14.81 -13.26 -19.61
C ASN A 144 -14.97 -14.71 -20.14
N PRO A 145 -14.25 -15.12 -21.22
CA PRO A 145 -14.37 -16.47 -21.79
C PRO A 145 -13.84 -17.59 -20.88
N ASP A 146 -13.07 -17.23 -19.85
CA ASP A 146 -12.52 -18.15 -18.85
C ASP A 146 -13.51 -18.49 -17.71
N ILE A 147 -14.73 -17.93 -17.76
CA ILE A 147 -15.80 -18.15 -16.79
C ILE A 147 -17.02 -18.77 -17.48
N ASP A 148 -17.43 -19.93 -16.99
CA ASP A 148 -18.70 -20.56 -17.38
C ASP A 148 -19.83 -19.96 -16.54
N PHE A 149 -20.77 -19.25 -17.18
CA PHE A 149 -22.00 -18.80 -16.54
C PHE A 149 -23.09 -19.84 -16.73
N ARG A 150 -24.03 -19.93 -15.78
CA ARG A 150 -25.13 -20.90 -15.84
C ARG A 150 -26.25 -20.34 -16.71
N ASP A 151 -26.78 -19.17 -16.35
CA ASP A 151 -27.79 -18.44 -17.13
C ASP A 151 -28.98 -19.36 -17.51
N ASP A 152 -29.50 -20.11 -16.53
CA ASP A 152 -30.64 -21.04 -16.72
C ASP A 152 -31.94 -20.25 -17.02
N GLU A 153 -31.96 -18.97 -16.64
CA GLU A 153 -33.02 -17.97 -16.80
C GLU A 153 -33.05 -17.42 -18.24
N GLY A 154 -31.91 -17.49 -18.96
CA GLY A 154 -31.74 -16.95 -20.30
C GLY A 154 -31.79 -15.42 -20.40
N THR A 155 -31.73 -14.73 -19.27
CA THR A 155 -31.82 -13.25 -19.17
C THR A 155 -30.45 -12.58 -19.13
N GLY A 156 -29.37 -13.34 -18.94
CA GLY A 156 -28.02 -12.84 -18.70
C GLY A 156 -27.79 -12.26 -17.31
N ALA A 157 -28.74 -12.39 -16.37
CA ALA A 157 -28.68 -11.79 -15.03
C ALA A 157 -27.44 -12.24 -14.23
N ASP A 158 -27.12 -13.53 -14.34
CA ASP A 158 -25.91 -14.21 -13.84
C ASP A 158 -24.58 -13.49 -14.18
N ARG A 159 -24.57 -12.69 -15.27
CA ARG A 159 -23.39 -11.95 -15.76
C ARG A 159 -23.31 -10.53 -15.22
N LEU A 160 -24.39 -9.98 -14.67
CA LEU A 160 -24.47 -8.62 -14.15
C LEU A 160 -23.97 -8.60 -12.72
N MET A 161 -23.00 -7.73 -12.45
CA MET A 161 -22.34 -7.63 -11.16
C MET A 161 -21.67 -6.25 -11.02
N THR A 162 -21.32 -5.85 -9.80
CA THR A 162 -20.56 -4.60 -9.62
C THR A 162 -19.15 -4.71 -10.21
N GLN A 163 -18.52 -3.57 -10.52
CA GLN A 163 -17.18 -3.50 -11.10
C GLN A 163 -16.15 -4.21 -10.20
N ARG A 164 -16.21 -4.04 -8.89
CA ARG A 164 -15.39 -4.78 -7.91
C ARG A 164 -15.62 -6.28 -7.98
N CYS A 165 -16.88 -6.73 -8.01
CA CYS A 165 -17.20 -8.15 -8.08
C CYS A 165 -16.58 -8.79 -9.34
N LYS A 166 -16.73 -8.12 -10.49
CA LYS A 166 -16.10 -8.48 -11.77
C LYS A 166 -14.58 -8.60 -11.68
N GLU A 167 -13.89 -7.68 -11.03
CA GLU A 167 -12.43 -7.72 -10.83
C GLU A 167 -11.99 -8.90 -9.95
N LYS A 168 -12.69 -9.17 -8.85
CA LYS A 168 -12.38 -10.32 -7.97
C LYS A 168 -12.66 -11.64 -8.66
N LEU A 169 -13.79 -11.73 -9.37
CA LEU A 169 -14.18 -12.92 -10.13
C LEU A 169 -13.20 -13.24 -11.26
N ASN A 170 -12.73 -12.23 -12.00
CA ASN A 170 -11.73 -12.41 -13.06
C ASN A 170 -10.36 -12.83 -12.49
N THR A 171 -9.96 -12.27 -11.34
CA THR A 171 -8.74 -12.69 -10.62
C THR A 171 -8.84 -14.14 -10.13
N LEU A 172 -10.02 -14.55 -9.67
CA LEU A 172 -10.30 -15.92 -9.27
C LEU A 172 -10.29 -16.89 -10.45
N ALA A 173 -10.84 -16.51 -11.62
CA ALA A 173 -10.85 -17.36 -12.82
C ALA A 173 -9.42 -17.77 -13.24
N ILE A 174 -8.50 -16.79 -13.28
CA ILE A 174 -7.06 -17.02 -13.52
C ILE A 174 -6.47 -17.98 -12.47
N SER A 175 -6.84 -17.80 -11.19
CA SER A 175 -6.36 -18.63 -10.08
C SER A 175 -6.87 -20.09 -10.17
N VAL A 176 -8.12 -20.28 -10.59
CA VAL A 176 -8.74 -21.61 -10.80
C VAL A 176 -8.05 -22.38 -11.93
N MET A 177 -7.83 -21.73 -13.08
CA MET A 177 -7.14 -22.36 -14.22
C MET A 177 -5.69 -22.73 -13.90
N ASN A 178 -5.00 -21.89 -13.12
CA ASN A 178 -3.64 -22.18 -12.64
C ASN A 178 -3.60 -23.32 -11.61
N GLN A 179 -4.63 -23.45 -10.77
CA GLN A 179 -4.71 -24.50 -9.77
C GLN A 179 -5.11 -25.86 -10.37
N TRP A 180 -5.95 -25.85 -11.41
CA TRP A 180 -6.46 -27.04 -12.10
C TRP A 180 -6.46 -26.85 -13.62
N PRO A 181 -5.39 -27.28 -14.33
CA PRO A 181 -5.31 -27.19 -15.77
C PRO A 181 -6.51 -27.85 -16.47
N GLY A 182 -7.18 -27.10 -17.34
CA GLY A 182 -8.38 -27.55 -18.06
C GLY A 182 -9.71 -27.38 -17.32
N VAL A 183 -9.70 -26.91 -16.06
CA VAL A 183 -10.90 -26.56 -15.30
C VAL A 183 -11.06 -25.04 -15.27
N ARG A 184 -12.28 -24.56 -15.50
CA ARG A 184 -12.65 -23.13 -15.42
C ARG A 184 -13.47 -22.84 -14.18
N LEU A 185 -13.53 -21.56 -13.83
CA LEU A 185 -14.49 -21.07 -12.83
C LEU A 185 -15.90 -21.14 -13.43
N ARG A 186 -16.88 -21.55 -12.62
CA ARG A 186 -18.28 -21.59 -13.03
C ARG A 186 -19.17 -20.85 -12.05
N VAL A 187 -19.78 -19.75 -12.49
CA VAL A 187 -20.85 -19.05 -11.77
C VAL A 187 -22.14 -19.85 -11.92
N ILE A 188 -22.93 -19.93 -10.85
CA ILE A 188 -24.23 -20.62 -10.84
C ILE A 188 -25.40 -19.73 -10.49
N GLU A 189 -25.11 -18.58 -9.88
CA GLU A 189 -26.02 -17.53 -9.44
C GLU A 189 -25.22 -16.23 -9.33
N GLY A 190 -25.80 -15.11 -9.73
CA GLY A 190 -25.15 -13.80 -9.82
C GLY A 190 -26.02 -12.71 -9.23
N TRP A 191 -26.45 -11.76 -10.07
CA TRP A 191 -27.49 -10.81 -9.69
C TRP A 191 -28.89 -11.44 -9.88
N ASP A 192 -29.64 -11.60 -8.79
CA ASP A 192 -30.96 -12.25 -8.78
C ASP A 192 -32.11 -11.24 -8.93
N GLU A 193 -33.04 -11.54 -9.84
CA GLU A 193 -34.28 -10.79 -10.09
C GLU A 193 -35.53 -11.47 -9.47
N GLU A 194 -35.51 -12.80 -9.32
CA GLU A 194 -36.68 -13.66 -9.03
C GLU A 194 -37.00 -13.82 -7.53
N ASN A 195 -36.21 -13.19 -6.65
CA ASN A 195 -36.40 -13.21 -5.19
C ASN A 195 -36.16 -14.60 -4.56
N SER A 196 -35.14 -15.31 -5.03
CA SER A 196 -34.80 -16.68 -4.60
C SER A 196 -34.05 -16.74 -3.25
N HIS A 197 -33.42 -15.64 -2.84
CA HIS A 197 -32.62 -15.53 -1.61
C HIS A 197 -33.35 -14.81 -0.45
N LEU A 198 -32.74 -14.85 0.75
CA LEU A 198 -33.19 -14.08 1.92
C LEU A 198 -33.21 -12.57 1.63
N GLU A 199 -34.14 -11.82 2.24
CA GLU A 199 -34.38 -10.38 1.97
C GLU A 199 -33.12 -9.48 2.03
N GLN A 200 -32.13 -9.84 2.85
CA GLN A 200 -30.88 -9.09 3.05
C GLN A 200 -29.69 -9.63 2.22
N SER A 201 -29.97 -10.43 1.18
CA SER A 201 -28.96 -11.03 0.30
C SER A 201 -28.28 -9.99 -0.59
N LEU A 202 -26.96 -10.09 -0.72
CA LEU A 202 -26.14 -9.25 -1.60
C LEU A 202 -26.23 -9.63 -3.09
N HIS A 203 -26.88 -10.76 -3.43
CA HIS A 203 -27.24 -11.10 -4.81
C HIS A 203 -28.16 -10.05 -5.44
N TYR A 204 -29.09 -9.48 -4.67
CA TYR A 204 -30.00 -8.42 -5.12
C TYR A 204 -29.34 -7.10 -5.51
N GLU A 205 -28.03 -6.97 -5.28
CA GLU A 205 -27.21 -5.79 -5.62
C GLU A 205 -26.08 -6.12 -6.60
N GLY A 206 -26.02 -7.36 -7.15
CA GLY A 206 -24.92 -7.81 -8.00
C GLY A 206 -23.56 -7.85 -7.28
N ARG A 207 -23.59 -7.93 -5.94
CA ARG A 207 -22.43 -7.91 -5.05
C ARG A 207 -22.03 -9.30 -4.54
N ALA A 208 -22.84 -10.31 -4.82
CA ALA A 208 -22.55 -11.71 -4.51
C ALA A 208 -22.61 -12.59 -5.77
N VAL A 209 -21.95 -13.74 -5.68
CA VAL A 209 -21.90 -14.79 -6.70
C VAL A 209 -21.75 -16.15 -6.03
N ASP A 210 -22.49 -17.15 -6.51
CA ASP A 210 -22.30 -18.54 -6.10
C ASP A 210 -21.46 -19.29 -7.14
N LEU A 211 -20.44 -19.98 -6.65
CA LEU A 211 -19.32 -20.47 -7.47
C LEU A 211 -19.13 -21.98 -7.36
N THR A 212 -18.79 -22.56 -8.51
CA THR A 212 -18.42 -23.97 -8.70
C THR A 212 -17.22 -24.06 -9.62
N THR A 213 -16.65 -25.26 -9.77
CA THR A 213 -15.73 -25.57 -10.87
C THR A 213 -16.52 -26.07 -12.08
N SER A 214 -16.01 -25.84 -13.29
CA SER A 214 -16.68 -26.26 -14.54
C SER A 214 -16.93 -27.77 -14.62
N ASP A 215 -16.06 -28.58 -14.00
CA ASP A 215 -16.18 -30.03 -13.87
C ASP A 215 -17.15 -30.49 -12.75
N ARG A 216 -17.66 -29.55 -11.94
CA ARG A 216 -18.59 -29.77 -10.81
C ARG A 216 -18.05 -30.72 -9.73
N ASP A 217 -16.72 -30.86 -9.63
CA ASP A 217 -16.08 -31.70 -8.61
C ASP A 217 -16.07 -31.02 -7.23
N ARG A 218 -17.00 -31.47 -6.37
CA ARG A 218 -17.18 -31.00 -5.00
C ARG A 218 -15.94 -31.17 -4.11
N SER A 219 -15.00 -32.05 -4.45
CA SER A 219 -13.74 -32.19 -3.69
C SER A 219 -12.84 -30.95 -3.83
N LYS A 220 -12.98 -30.20 -4.94
CA LYS A 220 -12.25 -28.96 -5.20
C LYS A 220 -12.80 -27.76 -4.43
N TYR A 221 -14.05 -27.79 -3.97
CA TYR A 221 -14.77 -26.60 -3.50
C TYR A 221 -14.14 -25.94 -2.26
N GLY A 222 -13.61 -26.71 -1.31
CA GLY A 222 -12.90 -26.13 -0.16
C GLY A 222 -11.64 -25.36 -0.58
N MET A 223 -10.96 -25.82 -1.64
CA MET A 223 -9.82 -25.10 -2.23
C MET A 223 -10.27 -23.92 -3.07
N LEU A 224 -11.37 -24.05 -3.84
CA LEU A 224 -11.98 -22.95 -4.60
C LEU A 224 -12.32 -21.76 -3.69
N ALA A 225 -12.92 -22.04 -2.53
CA ALA A 225 -13.20 -21.03 -1.52
C ALA A 225 -11.93 -20.34 -1.00
N ARG A 226 -10.84 -21.10 -0.75
CA ARG A 226 -9.58 -20.47 -0.36
C ARG A 226 -8.96 -19.64 -1.48
N LEU A 227 -9.08 -20.06 -2.75
CA LEU A 227 -8.66 -19.25 -3.89
C LEU A 227 -9.48 -17.94 -3.99
N ALA A 228 -10.78 -17.97 -3.67
CA ALA A 228 -11.60 -16.75 -3.63
C ALA A 228 -11.13 -15.77 -2.55
N VAL A 229 -10.75 -16.26 -1.37
CA VAL A 229 -10.14 -15.42 -0.31
C VAL A 229 -8.82 -14.80 -0.78
N GLU A 230 -7.94 -15.57 -1.44
CA GLU A 230 -6.67 -15.04 -1.97
C GLU A 230 -6.86 -14.11 -3.19
N ALA A 231 -7.92 -14.30 -3.98
CA ALA A 231 -8.35 -13.38 -5.04
C ALA A 231 -8.90 -12.05 -4.49
N GLY A 232 -9.22 -11.99 -3.20
CA GLY A 232 -9.60 -10.78 -2.49
C GLY A 232 -11.10 -10.44 -2.56
N PHE A 233 -11.98 -11.45 -2.60
CA PHE A 233 -13.36 -11.27 -2.18
C PHE A 233 -13.42 -10.81 -0.70
N ASP A 234 -14.39 -9.97 -0.35
CA ASP A 234 -14.47 -9.37 0.99
C ASP A 234 -15.09 -10.32 2.03
N TRP A 235 -15.92 -11.25 1.55
CA TRP A 235 -16.43 -12.38 2.33
C TRP A 235 -16.57 -13.62 1.44
N VAL A 236 -16.17 -14.77 1.96
CA VAL A 236 -16.29 -16.07 1.30
C VAL A 236 -16.83 -17.09 2.28
N PHE A 237 -17.85 -17.85 1.86
CA PHE A 237 -18.54 -18.83 2.70
C PHE A 237 -18.74 -20.15 1.95
N TYR A 238 -18.30 -21.25 2.57
CA TYR A 238 -18.65 -22.59 2.11
C TYR A 238 -20.07 -22.94 2.61
N GLU A 239 -21.06 -22.23 2.09
CA GLU A 239 -22.47 -22.31 2.50
C GLU A 239 -23.07 -23.69 2.28
N SER A 240 -23.00 -24.18 1.03
CA SER A 240 -23.65 -25.40 0.60
C SER A 240 -22.65 -26.42 0.07
N ARG A 241 -23.00 -27.71 0.10
CA ARG A 241 -22.19 -28.75 -0.56
C ARG A 241 -22.26 -28.69 -2.09
N SER A 242 -23.08 -27.80 -2.66
CA SER A 242 -23.24 -27.60 -4.10
C SER A 242 -22.47 -26.40 -4.68
N TYR A 243 -22.07 -25.42 -3.87
CA TYR A 243 -21.39 -24.19 -4.32
C TYR A 243 -20.64 -23.48 -3.17
N ILE A 244 -19.80 -22.52 -3.52
CA ILE A 244 -19.16 -21.58 -2.61
C ILE A 244 -19.77 -20.21 -2.84
N HIS A 245 -20.29 -19.59 -1.78
CA HIS A 245 -20.79 -18.22 -1.83
C HIS A 245 -19.63 -17.23 -1.65
N CYS A 246 -19.58 -16.19 -2.48
CA CYS A 246 -18.58 -15.13 -2.41
C CYS A 246 -19.25 -13.76 -2.61
N SER A 247 -18.92 -12.77 -1.78
CA SER A 247 -19.45 -11.43 -1.92
C SER A 247 -18.43 -10.32 -1.71
N VAL A 248 -18.79 -9.11 -2.12
CA VAL A 248 -17.95 -7.91 -2.09
C VAL A 248 -18.61 -6.71 -1.41
N LYS A 249 -17.75 -5.83 -0.91
CA LYS A 249 -18.09 -4.48 -0.51
C LYS A 249 -18.67 -3.67 -1.66
N THR A 250 -19.55 -2.72 -1.33
CA THR A 250 -20.08 -1.75 -2.29
C THR A 250 -18.97 -0.90 -2.90
N GLU A 251 -19.16 -0.44 -4.15
CA GLU A 251 -18.30 0.58 -4.78
C GLU A 251 -18.25 1.88 -3.95
N SER A 252 -19.27 2.12 -3.12
CA SER A 252 -19.40 3.27 -2.22
C SER A 252 -18.52 3.17 -0.96
N SER A 253 -18.27 1.95 -0.46
CA SER A 253 -17.51 1.68 0.79
C SER A 253 -16.04 1.38 0.52
N VAL A 254 -15.72 0.81 -0.65
CA VAL A 254 -14.37 0.81 -1.21
C VAL A 254 -14.18 2.11 -1.98
N GLY A 255 -13.99 3.20 -1.23
CA GLY A 255 -13.69 4.49 -1.84
C GLY A 255 -12.57 4.34 -2.87
N THR A 256 -12.75 5.04 -4.00
CA THR A 256 -11.92 5.21 -5.22
C THR A 256 -10.39 5.36 -5.07
N GLY A 257 -9.89 5.30 -3.86
CA GLY A 257 -8.49 5.36 -3.48
C GLY A 257 -8.05 6.70 -2.90
N ALA A 258 -8.84 7.74 -3.18
CA ALA A 258 -8.58 9.11 -2.77
C ALA A 258 -8.86 9.36 -1.28
N GLY A 259 -9.97 8.80 -0.81
CA GLY A 259 -10.64 9.14 0.45
C GLY A 259 -11.21 10.55 0.40
N CYS A 260 -12.48 10.66 0.79
CA CYS A 260 -13.28 11.82 0.40
C CYS A 260 -14.03 12.40 1.60
N PHE A 261 -14.43 13.66 1.47
CA PHE A 261 -15.37 14.36 2.32
C PHE A 261 -16.70 14.53 1.58
N PRO A 262 -17.84 14.60 2.29
CA PRO A 262 -19.15 14.82 1.70
C PRO A 262 -19.37 16.27 1.27
N GLU A 263 -20.46 16.51 0.54
CA GLU A 263 -21.03 17.86 0.40
C GLU A 263 -21.44 18.40 1.79
N GLY A 264 -21.27 19.70 2.04
CA GLY A 264 -21.55 20.33 3.32
C GLY A 264 -20.39 20.34 4.32
N SER A 265 -19.32 19.57 4.09
CA SER A 265 -18.11 19.65 4.92
C SER A 265 -17.41 21.00 4.77
N MET A 266 -17.02 21.59 5.89
CA MET A 266 -16.51 22.96 5.98
C MET A 266 -14.99 23.00 5.84
N VAL A 267 -14.48 23.81 4.91
CA VAL A 267 -13.06 24.18 4.82
C VAL A 267 -12.85 25.65 5.17
N TYR A 268 -11.64 25.98 5.60
CA TYR A 268 -11.24 27.37 5.85
C TYR A 268 -10.38 27.86 4.68
N THR A 269 -10.83 28.91 3.98
CA THR A 269 -10.05 29.59 2.94
C THR A 269 -9.52 30.94 3.42
N GLU A 270 -8.57 31.54 2.71
CA GLU A 270 -8.11 32.91 3.01
C GLU A 270 -9.25 33.96 2.98
N ASN A 271 -10.34 33.65 2.27
CA ASN A 271 -11.55 34.48 2.19
C ASN A 271 -12.65 34.06 3.19
N GLY A 272 -12.33 33.22 4.17
CA GLY A 272 -13.26 32.68 5.17
C GLY A 272 -13.74 31.24 4.90
N PRO A 273 -14.67 30.73 5.72
CA PRO A 273 -15.17 29.36 5.60
C PRO A 273 -15.96 29.13 4.31
N ARG A 274 -15.82 27.95 3.70
CA ARG A 274 -16.58 27.53 2.50
C ARG A 274 -16.90 26.03 2.56
N ASP A 275 -17.98 25.64 1.88
CA ASP A 275 -18.30 24.23 1.62
C ASP A 275 -17.25 23.63 0.66
N ILE A 276 -16.76 22.43 0.96
CA ILE A 276 -15.79 21.70 0.15
C ILE A 276 -16.24 21.50 -1.30
N ALA A 277 -17.55 21.39 -1.55
CA ALA A 277 -18.14 21.28 -2.89
C ALA A 277 -17.89 22.53 -3.75
N THR A 278 -17.76 23.71 -3.13
CA THR A 278 -17.57 25.00 -3.81
C THR A 278 -16.12 25.30 -4.15
N ILE A 279 -15.15 24.56 -3.58
CA ILE A 279 -13.72 24.75 -3.82
C ILE A 279 -13.38 24.54 -5.30
N GLN A 280 -12.48 25.38 -5.80
CA GLN A 280 -11.89 25.29 -7.13
C GLN A 280 -10.37 25.09 -7.06
N LYS A 281 -9.78 24.65 -8.18
CA LYS A 281 -8.32 24.61 -8.32
C LYS A 281 -7.76 26.03 -8.19
N GLY A 282 -6.69 26.19 -7.41
CA GLY A 282 -6.06 27.48 -7.12
C GLY A 282 -6.58 28.18 -5.84
N ASP A 283 -7.71 27.73 -5.27
CA ASP A 283 -8.13 28.20 -3.94
C ASP A 283 -7.07 27.84 -2.90
N ARG A 284 -6.88 28.72 -1.91
CA ARG A 284 -5.95 28.48 -0.79
C ARG A 284 -6.73 28.11 0.47
N VAL A 285 -6.54 26.88 0.92
CA VAL A 285 -7.24 26.25 2.05
C VAL A 285 -6.31 26.03 3.23
N LEU A 286 -6.86 26.05 4.44
CA LEU A 286 -6.10 25.83 5.67
C LEU A 286 -5.63 24.37 5.76
N ALA A 287 -4.34 24.21 6.06
CA ALA A 287 -3.61 22.94 6.09
C ALA A 287 -2.52 22.97 7.17
N ALA A 288 -1.86 21.84 7.40
CA ALA A 288 -0.65 21.76 8.23
C ALA A 288 0.61 21.68 7.37
N SER A 289 1.63 22.48 7.70
CA SER A 289 3.01 22.30 7.23
C SER A 289 3.63 21.05 7.85
N ASP A 290 4.73 20.53 7.27
CA ASP A 290 5.51 19.43 7.85
C ASP A 290 6.01 19.75 9.28
N ASP A 291 6.23 21.03 9.59
CA ASP A 291 6.55 21.57 10.92
C ASP A 291 5.37 21.56 11.92
N GLY A 292 4.18 21.13 11.52
CA GLY A 292 2.94 21.19 12.33
C GLY A 292 2.34 22.59 12.52
N LYS A 293 2.78 23.58 11.74
CA LYS A 293 2.20 24.93 11.72
C LYS A 293 0.99 24.98 10.78
N MET A 294 -0.08 25.69 11.17
CA MET A 294 -1.19 25.98 10.26
C MET A 294 -0.75 26.95 9.15
N ILE A 295 -1.07 26.62 7.91
CA ILE A 295 -0.72 27.41 6.72
C ILE A 295 -1.86 27.37 5.69
N TYR A 296 -2.00 28.43 4.88
CA TYR A 296 -2.88 28.40 3.71
C TYR A 296 -2.16 27.81 2.50
N SER A 297 -2.62 26.65 2.06
CA SER A 297 -2.04 25.84 0.98
C SER A 297 -2.94 25.81 -0.26
N GLU A 298 -2.34 25.91 -1.44
CA GLU A 298 -3.03 25.91 -2.72
C GLU A 298 -3.62 24.51 -3.04
N VAL A 299 -4.88 24.47 -3.48
CA VAL A 299 -5.54 23.28 -4.04
C VAL A 299 -5.09 23.08 -5.48
N LEU A 300 -4.24 22.08 -5.71
CA LEU A 300 -3.59 21.82 -6.99
C LEU A 300 -4.51 21.13 -8.00
N THR A 301 -5.36 20.23 -7.52
CA THR A 301 -6.36 19.46 -8.29
C THR A 301 -7.29 18.71 -7.31
N PHE A 302 -8.25 17.94 -7.83
CA PHE A 302 -9.01 16.94 -7.08
C PHE A 302 -8.55 15.54 -7.47
N ILE A 303 -8.42 14.65 -6.49
CA ILE A 303 -8.05 13.23 -6.69
C ILE A 303 -9.30 12.42 -7.04
N ASP A 304 -10.42 12.72 -6.41
CA ASP A 304 -11.78 12.27 -6.75
C ASP A 304 -12.74 13.46 -6.58
N ARG A 305 -13.71 13.57 -7.49
CA ARG A 305 -14.76 14.60 -7.46
C ARG A 305 -16.04 14.10 -8.12
N ASP A 306 -17.02 13.68 -7.32
CA ASP A 306 -18.38 13.38 -7.80
C ASP A 306 -19.45 14.01 -6.88
N PRO A 307 -20.18 15.04 -7.32
CA PRO A 307 -21.24 15.67 -6.53
C PRO A 307 -22.57 14.89 -6.52
N ASN A 308 -22.71 13.85 -7.32
CA ASN A 308 -23.95 13.09 -7.48
C ASN A 308 -23.91 11.72 -6.79
N THR A 309 -22.72 11.12 -6.62
CA THR A 309 -22.59 9.88 -5.85
C THR A 309 -23.01 10.08 -4.39
N THR A 310 -23.75 9.11 -3.85
CA THR A 310 -23.95 8.94 -2.40
C THR A 310 -22.99 7.86 -1.91
N ARG A 311 -22.27 8.08 -0.81
CA ARG A 311 -21.37 7.08 -0.22
C ARG A 311 -21.57 6.92 1.28
N GLN A 312 -21.03 5.82 1.82
CA GLN A 312 -20.91 5.62 3.26
C GLN A 312 -19.72 6.42 3.80
N PHE A 313 -19.97 7.19 4.85
CA PHE A 313 -19.00 7.98 5.59
C PHE A 313 -19.01 7.56 7.06
N ILE A 314 -17.92 7.87 7.76
CA ILE A 314 -17.81 7.80 9.21
C ILE A 314 -17.70 9.22 9.77
N GLU A 315 -18.61 9.54 10.68
CA GLU A 315 -18.59 10.71 11.55
C GLU A 315 -17.75 10.36 12.78
N VAL A 316 -16.69 11.12 13.05
CA VAL A 316 -15.83 10.98 14.24
C VAL A 316 -15.98 12.24 15.08
N THR A 317 -16.60 12.12 16.25
CA THR A 317 -16.87 13.24 17.16
C THR A 317 -15.86 13.26 18.32
N ALA A 318 -15.33 14.43 18.61
CA ALA A 318 -14.42 14.68 19.72
C ALA A 318 -15.08 15.43 20.90
N GLU A 319 -14.46 15.37 22.08
CA GLU A 319 -14.97 15.92 23.34
C GLU A 319 -15.22 17.44 23.33
N ASN A 320 -14.55 18.18 22.43
CA ASN A 320 -14.78 19.61 22.20
C ASN A 320 -15.94 19.92 21.24
N GLY A 321 -16.73 18.92 20.84
CA GLY A 321 -17.89 19.07 19.94
C GLY A 321 -17.56 19.05 18.45
N VAL A 322 -16.27 19.05 18.08
CA VAL A 322 -15.81 18.93 16.69
C VAL A 322 -16.18 17.55 16.16
N THR A 323 -16.79 17.49 14.97
CA THR A 323 -17.16 16.23 14.30
C THR A 323 -16.72 16.29 12.84
N ILE A 324 -15.80 15.41 12.45
CA ILE A 324 -15.33 15.30 11.06
C ILE A 324 -16.01 14.13 10.35
N THR A 325 -16.46 14.37 9.11
CA THR A 325 -17.14 13.36 8.29
C THR A 325 -16.25 12.95 7.11
N THR A 326 -15.81 11.69 7.06
CA THR A 326 -14.92 11.20 6.00
C THR A 326 -15.29 9.81 5.52
N THR A 327 -14.88 9.39 4.33
CA THR A 327 -14.99 7.97 3.93
C THR A 327 -14.18 7.08 4.89
N PRO A 328 -14.60 5.85 5.21
CA PRO A 328 -13.88 4.95 6.13
C PRO A 328 -12.37 4.75 5.86
N SER A 329 -11.94 4.85 4.60
CA SER A 329 -10.53 4.79 4.19
C SER A 329 -9.72 6.07 4.42
N HIS A 330 -10.33 7.22 4.72
CA HIS A 330 -9.63 8.50 4.80
C HIS A 330 -8.56 8.50 5.90
N LEU A 331 -7.37 9.05 5.65
CA LEU A 331 -6.33 9.14 6.69
C LEU A 331 -6.49 10.39 7.54
N LEU A 332 -6.82 10.18 8.81
CA LEU A 332 -6.84 11.21 9.84
C LEU A 332 -5.48 11.30 10.52
N LEU A 333 -5.06 12.53 10.85
CA LEU A 333 -3.79 12.81 11.52
C LEU A 333 -4.06 13.00 13.02
N LEU A 334 -3.86 11.92 13.78
CA LEU A 334 -4.12 11.86 15.21
C LEU A 334 -2.90 12.32 16.02
N ALA A 335 -3.11 12.94 17.17
CA ALA A 335 -2.01 13.43 18.01
C ALA A 335 -1.12 12.27 18.51
N ALA A 336 0.20 12.48 18.49
CA ALA A 336 1.21 11.55 18.97
C ALA A 336 2.31 12.28 19.76
N ALA A 337 3.17 11.54 20.45
CA ALA A 337 4.24 12.12 21.28
C ALA A 337 5.23 12.98 20.47
N ASP A 338 5.51 12.58 19.22
CA ASP A 338 6.48 13.23 18.33
C ASP A 338 5.80 13.94 17.14
N GLY A 339 4.55 14.41 17.31
CA GLY A 339 3.77 15.10 16.28
C GLY A 339 2.40 14.46 16.04
N TRP A 340 2.21 13.82 14.89
CA TRP A 340 1.00 13.05 14.58
C TRP A 340 1.31 11.61 14.14
N ARG A 341 0.30 10.74 14.27
CA ARG A 341 0.25 9.40 13.68
C ARG A 341 -0.89 9.33 12.67
N GLU A 342 -0.67 8.68 11.55
CA GLU A 342 -1.73 8.42 10.58
C GLU A 342 -2.61 7.24 11.03
N SER A 343 -3.93 7.37 10.88
CA SER A 343 -4.89 6.28 11.04
C SER A 343 -5.98 6.38 9.99
N PHE A 344 -6.41 5.25 9.43
CA PHE A 344 -7.63 5.22 8.62
C PHE A 344 -8.83 5.54 9.52
N ALA A 345 -9.81 6.29 9.02
CA ALA A 345 -10.97 6.72 9.79
C ALA A 345 -11.74 5.53 10.39
N ALA A 346 -11.85 4.41 9.66
CA ALA A 346 -12.44 3.15 10.15
C ALA A 346 -11.70 2.52 11.36
N ASN A 347 -10.43 2.85 11.56
CA ASN A 347 -9.58 2.34 12.64
C ASN A 347 -9.43 3.36 13.78
N VAL A 348 -10.24 4.42 13.82
CA VAL A 348 -10.24 5.38 14.92
C VAL A 348 -11.17 4.88 16.01
N GLU A 349 -10.64 4.70 17.21
CA GLU A 349 -11.37 4.18 18.37
C GLU A 349 -11.68 5.28 19.39
N VAL A 350 -12.72 5.06 20.21
CA VAL A 350 -13.03 5.97 21.32
C VAL A 350 -11.85 6.00 22.30
N GLY A 351 -11.33 7.20 22.57
CA GLY A 351 -10.09 7.39 23.33
C GLY A 351 -8.89 7.85 22.50
N ASP A 352 -8.93 7.71 21.17
CA ASP A 352 -7.96 8.37 20.29
C ASP A 352 -8.04 9.90 20.38
N VAL A 353 -7.03 10.60 19.87
CA VAL A 353 -6.93 12.06 20.00
C VAL A 353 -6.83 12.72 18.63
N LEU A 354 -7.88 13.41 18.22
CA LEU A 354 -7.91 14.22 17.00
C LEU A 354 -7.14 15.52 17.19
N LEU A 355 -6.42 15.96 16.16
CA LEU A 355 -5.86 17.31 16.08
C LEU A 355 -6.92 18.24 15.50
N THR A 356 -7.54 19.06 16.35
CA THR A 356 -8.57 20.02 15.98
C THR A 356 -8.02 21.44 15.89
N ARG A 357 -8.69 22.35 15.17
CA ARG A 357 -8.29 23.76 15.10
C ARG A 357 -8.57 24.45 16.44
N GLY A 358 -7.53 24.99 17.06
CA GLY A 358 -7.62 25.80 18.27
C GLY A 358 -7.69 27.30 17.99
N SER A 359 -7.72 28.09 19.06
CA SER A 359 -7.57 29.54 18.98
C SER A 359 -6.14 29.93 18.59
N ALA A 360 -5.99 30.99 17.79
CA ALA A 360 -4.69 31.55 17.37
C ALA A 360 -3.78 30.58 16.59
N ASP A 361 -4.35 29.85 15.62
CA ASP A 361 -3.63 29.03 14.62
C ASP A 361 -2.77 27.88 15.20
N VAL A 362 -3.10 27.43 16.41
CA VAL A 362 -2.49 26.28 17.09
C VAL A 362 -3.45 25.08 17.09
N PHE A 363 -2.93 23.88 16.88
CA PHE A 363 -3.72 22.65 17.00
C PHE A 363 -4.08 22.35 18.46
N ARG A 364 -5.35 22.04 18.70
CA ARG A 364 -5.88 21.56 19.98
C ARG A 364 -6.12 20.04 19.89
N PRO A 365 -5.37 19.22 20.64
CA PRO A 365 -5.69 17.81 20.82
C PRO A 365 -7.06 17.67 21.50
N SER A 366 -7.91 16.78 20.98
CA SER A 366 -9.27 16.54 21.48
C SER A 366 -9.61 15.06 21.40
N ARG A 367 -10.06 14.45 22.51
CA ARG A 367 -10.33 13.01 22.56
C ARG A 367 -11.59 12.63 21.79
N VAL A 368 -11.53 11.57 20.99
CA VAL A 368 -12.66 10.94 20.31
C VAL A 368 -13.61 10.33 21.34
N VAL A 369 -14.87 10.74 21.31
CA VAL A 369 -15.93 10.27 22.22
C VAL A 369 -16.94 9.35 21.54
N SER A 370 -17.12 9.47 20.23
CA SER A 370 -17.99 8.58 19.45
C SER A 370 -17.58 8.51 17.98
N THR A 371 -17.88 7.36 17.37
CA THR A 371 -17.80 7.15 15.92
C THR A 371 -19.14 6.60 15.41
N ARG A 372 -19.58 7.07 14.25
CA ARG A 372 -20.88 6.70 13.67
C ARG A 372 -20.79 6.57 12.15
N MET A 373 -21.38 5.52 11.59
CA MET A 373 -21.58 5.40 10.15
C MET A 373 -22.81 6.22 9.70
N THR A 374 -22.67 6.90 8.56
CA THR A 374 -23.67 7.80 7.99
C THR A 374 -23.62 7.70 6.46
N SER A 375 -24.74 7.93 5.77
CA SER A 375 -24.76 8.03 4.31
C SER A 375 -24.89 9.49 3.91
N ARG A 376 -24.00 9.96 3.02
CA ARG A 376 -23.97 11.37 2.57
C ARG A 376 -23.77 11.44 1.06
N ARG A 377 -24.31 12.50 0.47
CA ARG A 377 -24.10 12.85 -0.93
C ARG A 377 -22.81 13.65 -1.10
N GLY A 378 -22.21 13.53 -2.29
CA GLY A 378 -21.05 14.29 -2.69
C GLY A 378 -19.77 13.60 -2.23
N VAL A 379 -18.76 13.69 -3.08
CA VAL A 379 -17.48 12.99 -2.92
C VAL A 379 -16.41 13.97 -3.38
N PHE A 380 -15.67 14.54 -2.44
CA PHE A 380 -14.64 15.54 -2.73
C PHE A 380 -13.32 15.16 -2.05
N ALA A 381 -12.25 15.03 -2.84
CA ALA A 381 -10.90 14.77 -2.36
C ALA A 381 -9.91 15.80 -2.95
N PRO A 382 -9.83 17.02 -2.40
CA PRO A 382 -8.89 18.04 -2.85
C PRO A 382 -7.43 17.66 -2.52
N LEU A 383 -6.52 17.84 -3.47
CA LEU A 383 -5.07 17.68 -3.29
C LEU A 383 -4.42 19.04 -3.05
N THR A 384 -3.98 19.31 -1.82
CA THR A 384 -3.25 20.56 -1.50
C THR A 384 -1.75 20.43 -1.76
N LYS A 385 -1.06 21.57 -1.88
CA LYS A 385 0.41 21.63 -1.92
C LYS A 385 1.07 21.20 -0.61
N ALA A 386 0.38 21.25 0.53
CA ALA A 386 0.83 20.66 1.78
C ALA A 386 0.61 19.13 1.82
N GLY A 387 -0.37 18.61 1.08
CA GLY A 387 -0.83 17.21 1.19
C GLY A 387 -1.70 16.97 2.42
N THR A 388 -1.98 17.98 3.23
CA THR A 388 -2.90 17.97 4.37
C THR A 388 -3.99 19.03 4.16
N ILE A 389 -5.09 18.92 4.90
CA ILE A 389 -6.21 19.86 4.87
C ILE A 389 -6.93 19.85 6.23
N ILE A 390 -7.47 20.99 6.65
CA ILE A 390 -8.38 21.08 7.79
C ILE A 390 -9.82 21.10 7.26
N VAL A 391 -10.61 20.11 7.66
CA VAL A 391 -12.03 19.94 7.29
C VAL A 391 -12.83 19.70 8.56
N ASP A 392 -13.98 20.37 8.68
CA ASP A 392 -14.86 20.30 9.85
C ASP A 392 -14.09 20.51 11.17
N ASP A 393 -13.18 21.49 11.18
CA ASP A 393 -12.27 21.82 12.29
C ASP A 393 -11.28 20.72 12.73
N ALA A 394 -11.12 19.62 11.98
CA ALA A 394 -10.12 18.58 12.26
C ALA A 394 -9.09 18.39 11.13
N LEU A 395 -7.89 17.95 11.48
CA LEU A 395 -6.77 17.76 10.55
C LEU A 395 -6.84 16.39 9.85
N ALA A 396 -6.84 16.42 8.52
CA ALA A 396 -6.82 15.24 7.66
C ALA A 396 -5.68 15.29 6.63
N SER A 397 -5.30 14.13 6.13
CA SER A 397 -4.37 13.96 5.01
C SER A 397 -5.14 13.91 3.69
N CYS A 398 -4.66 14.54 2.62
CA CYS A 398 -5.26 14.48 1.29
C CYS A 398 -5.13 13.10 0.59
N TYR A 399 -4.97 12.01 1.34
CA TYR A 399 -4.64 10.66 0.87
C TYR A 399 -5.34 9.61 1.75
N ALA A 400 -5.65 8.43 1.20
CA ALA A 400 -6.46 7.43 1.93
C ALA A 400 -6.15 5.95 1.69
N LEU A 401 -5.42 5.57 0.63
CA LEU A 401 -5.10 4.14 0.42
C LEU A 401 -3.89 3.66 1.21
N VAL A 402 -2.89 4.52 1.37
CA VAL A 402 -1.56 4.15 1.81
C VAL A 402 -1.34 4.67 3.22
N ARG A 403 -1.22 3.76 4.19
CA ARG A 403 -1.12 4.06 5.64
C ARG A 403 -0.04 5.07 6.04
N SER A 404 0.93 5.37 5.17
CA SER A 404 1.92 6.43 5.37
C SER A 404 1.59 7.65 4.51
N HIS A 405 1.38 8.80 5.14
CA HIS A 405 1.21 10.08 4.48
C HIS A 405 2.43 10.40 3.60
N SER A 406 3.65 10.27 4.14
CA SER A 406 4.88 10.60 3.43
C SER A 406 5.09 9.77 2.15
N LEU A 407 4.69 8.49 2.18
CA LEU A 407 4.76 7.62 0.99
C LEU A 407 3.74 8.02 -0.07
N ALA A 408 2.50 8.32 0.31
CA ALA A 408 1.47 8.81 -0.61
C ALA A 408 1.86 10.19 -1.19
N HIS A 409 2.42 11.07 -0.36
CA HIS A 409 2.90 12.39 -0.74
C HIS A 409 4.05 12.30 -1.74
N ALA A 410 5.03 11.41 -1.51
CA ALA A 410 6.13 11.16 -2.42
C ALA A 410 5.65 10.55 -3.76
N ALA A 411 4.72 9.58 -3.71
CA ALA A 411 4.12 9.01 -4.91
C ALA A 411 3.35 10.06 -5.75
N MET A 412 2.69 11.03 -5.09
CA MET A 412 1.99 12.13 -5.73
C MET A 412 2.88 13.31 -6.14
N ALA A 413 4.20 13.28 -5.85
CA ALA A 413 5.11 14.37 -6.17
C ALA A 413 5.15 14.74 -7.67
N PRO A 414 5.13 13.80 -8.65
CA PRO A 414 5.08 14.15 -10.06
C PRO A 414 3.81 14.93 -10.44
N LEU A 415 2.65 14.51 -9.94
CA LEU A 415 1.39 15.22 -10.16
C LEU A 415 1.41 16.62 -9.53
N ARG A 416 1.91 16.74 -8.29
CA ARG A 416 2.04 18.02 -7.57
C ARG A 416 2.93 19.01 -8.33
N TRP A 417 4.04 18.52 -8.90
CA TRP A 417 4.98 19.32 -9.69
C TRP A 417 4.38 19.77 -11.04
N LEU A 418 3.76 18.86 -11.79
CA LEU A 418 3.08 19.17 -13.05
C LEU A 418 1.90 20.13 -12.85
N ALA A 419 1.13 19.97 -11.78
CA ALA A 419 0.01 20.86 -11.46
C ALA A 419 0.47 22.31 -11.22
N GLY A 420 1.63 22.50 -10.59
CA GLY A 420 2.25 23.81 -10.36
C GLY A 420 2.79 24.49 -11.63
N TRP A 421 3.14 23.73 -12.66
CA TRP A 421 3.55 24.29 -13.97
C TRP A 421 2.37 24.78 -14.81
N GLY A 422 1.18 24.17 -14.66
CA GLY A 422 -0.02 24.62 -15.35
C GLY A 422 -0.44 26.08 -15.02
N ALA A 423 -0.03 26.60 -13.86
CA ALA A 423 -0.31 27.98 -13.45
C ALA A 423 0.54 29.03 -14.21
N ALA A 424 1.70 28.66 -14.76
CA ALA A 424 2.62 29.60 -15.42
C ALA A 424 2.43 29.70 -16.94
N GLY A 425 1.73 28.75 -17.57
CA GLY A 425 1.62 28.66 -19.04
C GLY A 425 0.20 28.74 -19.62
N ALA A 426 -0.85 28.71 -18.80
CA ALA A 426 -2.24 28.54 -19.26
C ALA A 426 -3.15 29.78 -19.11
N ALA A 427 -2.59 30.96 -18.81
CA ALA A 427 -3.34 32.21 -18.59
C ALA A 427 -4.05 32.78 -19.84
N GLY A 428 -4.02 32.10 -20.99
CA GLY A 428 -4.56 32.59 -22.26
C GLY A 428 -5.57 31.68 -22.99
N ALA A 429 -5.89 30.48 -22.50
CA ALA A 429 -6.67 29.51 -23.31
C ALA A 429 -7.63 28.57 -22.57
N ALA A 430 -7.71 28.60 -21.23
CA ALA A 430 -8.52 27.65 -20.44
C ALA A 430 -9.65 28.35 -19.66
N GLY A 431 -10.50 29.11 -20.35
CA GLY A 431 -11.76 29.57 -19.80
C GLY A 431 -12.77 28.42 -19.66
N ALA A 432 -13.40 28.31 -18.49
CA ALA A 432 -14.64 27.56 -18.26
C ALA A 432 -14.67 26.03 -18.55
N ALA A 433 -13.55 25.32 -18.41
CA ALA A 433 -13.58 23.86 -18.27
C ALA A 433 -13.62 23.47 -16.78
N GLY A 434 -14.79 23.06 -16.28
CA GLY A 434 -14.92 22.53 -14.92
C GLY A 434 -14.05 21.28 -14.72
N SER A 435 -13.50 21.09 -13.52
CA SER A 435 -12.66 19.93 -13.20
C SER A 435 -13.39 18.63 -13.56
N PRO A 436 -12.76 17.68 -14.27
CA PRO A 436 -13.41 16.44 -14.69
C PRO A 436 -13.96 15.67 -13.48
N ARG A 437 -15.13 15.04 -13.66
CA ARG A 437 -15.78 14.21 -12.65
C ARG A 437 -15.05 12.87 -12.49
N GLY A 438 -15.12 12.31 -11.28
CA GLY A 438 -14.51 11.04 -10.92
C GLY A 438 -13.02 11.14 -10.57
N VAL A 439 -12.34 10.00 -10.67
CA VAL A 439 -10.96 9.83 -10.20
C VAL A 439 -9.95 10.39 -11.20
N HIS A 440 -8.98 11.16 -10.71
CA HIS A 440 -7.88 11.66 -11.53
C HIS A 440 -7.05 10.51 -12.11
N TRP A 441 -6.83 10.50 -13.42
CA TRP A 441 -6.17 9.39 -14.16
C TRP A 441 -4.86 8.92 -13.53
N TYR A 442 -4.02 9.85 -13.05
CA TYR A 442 -2.74 9.53 -12.42
C TYR A 442 -2.91 8.82 -11.07
N ALA A 443 -3.95 9.20 -10.30
CA ALA A 443 -4.28 8.55 -9.04
C ALA A 443 -4.79 7.12 -9.31
N SER A 444 -5.72 6.97 -10.25
CA SER A 444 -6.21 5.66 -10.72
C SER A 444 -5.06 4.74 -11.15
N ALA A 445 -4.12 5.22 -11.96
CA ALA A 445 -2.94 4.46 -12.37
C ALA A 445 -2.02 4.07 -11.19
N LEU A 446 -1.80 4.98 -10.24
CA LEU A 446 -1.05 4.68 -9.01
C LEU A 446 -1.75 3.63 -8.13
N TYR A 447 -3.08 3.61 -8.10
CA TYR A 447 -3.83 2.62 -7.33
C TYR A 447 -3.70 1.23 -7.95
N SER A 448 -3.86 1.11 -9.28
CA SER A 448 -3.61 -0.14 -10.00
C SER A 448 -2.19 -0.67 -9.80
N VAL A 449 -1.16 0.18 -9.77
CA VAL A 449 0.23 -0.24 -9.49
C VAL A 449 0.44 -0.57 -8.00
N GLY A 450 -0.17 0.21 -7.10
CA GLY A 450 -0.06 0.04 -5.65
C GLY A 450 -0.54 -1.34 -5.18
N ASP A 451 -1.53 -1.93 -5.86
CA ASP A 451 -2.03 -3.26 -5.53
C ASP A 451 -1.04 -4.40 -5.77
N PHE A 452 -0.10 -4.24 -6.70
CA PHE A 452 0.99 -5.20 -6.94
C PHE A 452 2.22 -4.95 -6.07
N VAL A 453 2.53 -3.68 -5.77
CA VAL A 453 3.81 -3.29 -5.15
C VAL A 453 3.72 -3.19 -3.62
N LEU A 454 2.61 -2.74 -3.05
CA LEU A 454 2.52 -2.47 -1.62
C LEU A 454 2.11 -3.72 -0.80
N PRO A 455 2.82 -4.04 0.30
CA PRO A 455 2.37 -5.06 1.25
C PRO A 455 0.96 -4.75 1.76
N ALA A 456 0.13 -5.78 1.93
CA ALA A 456 -1.26 -5.61 2.33
C ALA A 456 -1.46 -4.97 3.71
N SER A 457 -0.42 -4.87 4.56
CA SER A 457 -0.43 -4.15 5.83
C SER A 457 -0.35 -2.62 5.71
N TYR A 458 -0.03 -2.11 4.52
CA TYR A 458 0.03 -0.67 4.20
C TYR A 458 -1.20 -0.17 3.44
N ARG A 459 -2.06 -1.08 2.96
CA ARG A 459 -3.29 -0.76 2.23
C ARG A 459 -4.50 -0.75 3.16
N TYR A 460 -5.47 0.11 2.87
CA TYR A 460 -6.83 -0.06 3.38
C TYR A 460 -7.44 -1.36 2.83
N ARG A 461 -8.27 -2.06 3.62
CA ARG A 461 -8.90 -3.34 3.28
C ARG A 461 -10.40 -3.29 3.49
#